data_AF-A0A960T0P5-F1
#
_entry.id   AF-A0A960T0P5-F1
#
_cell.length_a   1.000
_cell.length_b   1.000
_cell.length_c   1.000
_cell.angle_alpha   90.00
_cell.angle_beta   90.00
_cell.angle_gamma   90.00
#
_symmetry.space_group_name_H-M   'P 1'
#
loop_
_entity.id
_entity.type
_entity.pdbx_description
1 polymer ?
#
loop_
_entity_poly.entity_id
_entity_poly.type
_entity_poly.pdbx_seq_one_letter_code
_entity_poly.pdbx_strand_id
1 'polypeptide(L)'
;LLACWAVLRFLQGGGFWLLGPAIAAFYGATASKGPGFFHAAMMVGVVTLVSLTPEHRRNARRWAPWAGGALVLGIVALWLVGLLPKWWHYAQTNWGEPRFIGHAYTLARVFWEFAWRAVIPLKLCSDHQIAETLVKPGDGWFGIADSGAMWAAAAMLGLTAFSLFLTWRKSTRIFGVCLFLFVATILFRVMYVIPEFMPEYRIYPGMPWFCLGAAVLLAALWNRLPGGGSPRWVAALILLPCIVLSARRSFVWHSLDTLCGDVLRQYPANARAIWELHDRDLHEGNWDSIIKRQQEMWPPVFKTFLETNEKLQPARELPTGHFALADVACKGRYAIALAHVRGPAAGMMEIQRLEMLMRQLRMTEESHRIHWGYFRAAAADVLEQAGAYEKALELLRTEATFGVTPADLERLEKKIAEKNN
;
A
#
# COMPACT_ATOMS: atom_id res chain seq x y z
N LEU A 1 -5.16 -14.00 -11.99
CA LEU A 1 -5.51 -14.25 -13.41
C LEU A 1 -5.20 -15.68 -13.86
N LEU A 2 -3.94 -16.15 -13.81
CA LEU A 2 -3.58 -17.49 -14.28
C LEU A 2 -4.42 -18.61 -13.63
N ALA A 3 -4.64 -18.54 -12.31
CA ALA A 3 -5.53 -19.45 -11.60
C ALA A 3 -6.98 -19.42 -12.13
N CYS A 4 -7.53 -18.23 -12.40
CA CYS A 4 -8.87 -18.08 -12.99
C CYS A 4 -8.94 -18.71 -14.39
N TRP A 5 -7.91 -18.50 -15.22
CA TRP A 5 -7.84 -19.08 -16.56
C TRP A 5 -7.73 -20.60 -16.53
N ALA A 6 -6.89 -21.15 -15.65
CA ALA A 6 -6.72 -22.59 -15.47
C ALA A 6 -8.03 -23.25 -15.02
N VAL A 7 -8.76 -22.63 -14.09
CA VAL A 7 -10.09 -23.11 -13.65
C VAL A 7 -11.12 -23.01 -14.77
N LEU A 8 -11.13 -21.93 -15.55
CA LEU A 8 -12.00 -21.81 -16.72
C LEU A 8 -11.73 -22.92 -17.75
N ARG A 9 -10.47 -23.21 -18.05
CA ARG A 9 -10.08 -24.29 -18.98
C ARG A 9 -10.48 -25.66 -18.46
N PHE A 10 -10.28 -25.92 -17.17
CA PHE A 10 -10.73 -27.14 -16.51
C PHE A 10 -12.25 -27.32 -16.63
N LEU A 11 -13.03 -26.26 -16.38
CA LEU A 11 -14.48 -26.29 -16.52
C LEU A 11 -14.95 -26.48 -17.98
N GLN A 12 -14.21 -25.98 -18.97
CA GLN A 12 -14.63 -26.05 -20.37
C GLN A 12 -14.20 -27.34 -21.09
N GLY A 13 -13.02 -27.87 -20.76
CA GLY A 13 -12.41 -28.98 -21.50
C GLY A 13 -12.00 -30.19 -20.66
N GLY A 14 -12.20 -30.14 -19.34
CA GLY A 14 -11.69 -31.16 -18.42
C GLY A 14 -10.16 -31.13 -18.29
N GLY A 15 -9.61 -32.11 -17.56
CA GLY A 15 -8.16 -32.27 -17.37
C GLY A 15 -7.65 -31.79 -16.01
N PHE A 16 -7.51 -32.70 -15.05
CA PHE A 16 -7.05 -32.42 -13.69
C PHE A 16 -5.65 -31.78 -13.62
N TRP A 17 -4.80 -32.01 -14.62
CA TRP A 17 -3.45 -31.43 -14.69
C TRP A 17 -3.48 -29.89 -14.78
N LEU A 18 -4.57 -29.28 -15.26
CA LEU A 18 -4.75 -27.83 -15.28
C LEU A 18 -4.91 -27.22 -13.87
N LEU A 19 -5.24 -28.03 -12.86
CA LEU A 19 -5.33 -27.57 -11.48
C LEU A 19 -3.94 -27.34 -10.85
N GLY A 20 -2.89 -28.01 -11.34
CA GLY A 20 -1.51 -27.81 -10.87
C GLY A 20 -1.03 -26.37 -11.03
N PRO A 21 -1.10 -25.78 -12.24
CA PRO A 21 -0.81 -24.36 -12.46
C PRO A 21 -1.70 -23.41 -11.64
N ALA A 22 -2.96 -23.78 -11.39
CA ALA A 22 -3.85 -22.97 -10.54
C ALA A 22 -3.35 -22.95 -9.08
N ILE A 23 -2.97 -24.10 -8.53
CA ILE A 23 -2.40 -24.24 -7.18
C ILE A 23 -1.08 -23.47 -7.08
N ALA A 24 -0.19 -23.61 -8.06
CA ALA A 24 1.08 -22.87 -8.08
C ALA A 24 0.86 -21.35 -8.12
N ALA A 25 -0.09 -20.88 -8.94
CA ALA A 25 -0.45 -19.46 -8.99
C ALA A 25 -1.11 -18.96 -7.69
N PHE A 26 -1.88 -19.80 -7.00
CA PHE A 26 -2.41 -19.50 -5.67
C PHE A 26 -1.29 -19.37 -4.65
N TYR A 27 -0.33 -20.30 -4.63
CA TYR A 27 0.82 -20.24 -3.74
C TYR A 27 1.66 -18.98 -4.00
N GLY A 28 1.93 -18.65 -5.26
CA GLY A 28 2.61 -17.42 -5.64
C GLY A 28 1.85 -16.16 -5.20
N ALA A 29 0.51 -16.17 -5.27
CA ALA A 29 -0.30 -15.07 -4.75
C ALA A 29 -0.21 -14.97 -3.22
N THR A 30 -0.23 -16.08 -2.50
CA THR A 30 -0.06 -16.12 -1.03
C THR A 30 1.31 -15.61 -0.59
N ALA A 31 2.35 -15.89 -1.37
CA ALA A 31 3.71 -15.41 -1.12
C ALA A 31 3.92 -13.91 -1.46
N SER A 32 2.95 -13.26 -2.11
CA SER A 32 3.05 -11.83 -2.47
C SER A 32 2.68 -10.90 -1.30
N LYS A 33 3.25 -9.68 -1.26
CA LYS A 33 2.97 -8.68 -0.22
C LYS A 33 1.47 -8.31 -0.21
N GLY A 34 0.74 -8.72 0.83
CA GLY A 34 -0.68 -8.38 1.06
C GLY A 34 -1.59 -9.61 1.23
N PRO A 35 -2.93 -9.46 1.26
CA PRO A 35 -3.85 -10.59 1.41
C PRO A 35 -4.03 -11.31 0.06
N GLY A 36 -2.93 -11.77 -0.55
CA GLY A 36 -2.91 -12.31 -1.91
C GLY A 36 -3.69 -13.62 -2.04
N PHE A 37 -3.71 -14.46 -1.00
CA PHE A 37 -4.57 -15.64 -0.95
C PHE A 37 -6.05 -15.27 -1.07
N PHE A 38 -6.53 -14.32 -0.26
CA PHE A 38 -7.93 -13.90 -0.26
C PHE A 38 -8.35 -13.31 -1.61
N HIS A 39 -7.49 -12.49 -2.23
CA HIS A 39 -7.73 -11.96 -3.57
C HIS A 39 -7.82 -13.08 -4.61
N ALA A 40 -6.88 -14.02 -4.62
CA ALA A 40 -6.89 -15.15 -5.54
C ALA A 40 -8.15 -16.03 -5.34
N ALA A 41 -8.51 -16.31 -4.09
CA ALA A 41 -9.67 -17.12 -3.71
C ALA A 41 -10.97 -16.48 -4.19
N MET A 42 -11.16 -15.19 -3.90
CA MET A 42 -12.31 -14.42 -4.36
C MET A 42 -12.40 -14.44 -5.89
N MET A 43 -11.32 -14.10 -6.60
CA MET A 43 -11.31 -14.01 -8.05
C MET A 43 -11.66 -15.35 -8.71
N VAL A 44 -11.06 -16.44 -8.22
CA VAL A 44 -11.33 -17.78 -8.73
C VAL A 44 -12.76 -18.22 -8.40
N GLY A 45 -13.25 -17.94 -7.18
CA GLY A 45 -14.61 -18.23 -6.78
C GLY A 45 -15.65 -17.55 -7.66
N VAL A 46 -15.53 -16.24 -7.88
CA VAL A 46 -16.44 -15.47 -8.74
C VAL A 46 -16.42 -15.99 -10.18
N VAL A 47 -15.23 -16.18 -10.76
CA VAL A 47 -15.10 -16.70 -12.13
C VAL A 47 -15.71 -18.09 -12.26
N THR A 48 -15.47 -18.97 -11.29
CA THR A 48 -16.07 -20.31 -11.24
C THR A 48 -17.58 -20.21 -11.25
N LEU A 49 -18.17 -19.47 -10.30
CA LEU A 49 -19.62 -19.33 -10.14
C LEU A 49 -20.32 -18.83 -11.41
N VAL A 50 -19.73 -17.85 -12.09
CA VAL A 50 -20.27 -17.24 -13.31
C VAL A 50 -20.19 -18.20 -14.50
N SER A 51 -19.18 -19.08 -14.52
CA SER A 51 -18.92 -20.03 -15.59
C SER A 51 -19.57 -21.41 -15.40
N LEU A 52 -20.24 -21.65 -14.27
CA LEU A 52 -21.00 -22.89 -14.05
C LEU A 52 -22.20 -22.99 -15.00
N THR A 53 -22.16 -23.96 -15.92
CA THR A 53 -23.30 -24.39 -16.73
C THR A 53 -24.28 -25.23 -15.88
N PRO A 54 -25.52 -25.46 -16.32
CA PRO A 54 -26.45 -26.36 -15.62
C PRO A 54 -25.88 -27.77 -15.41
N GLU A 55 -25.13 -28.29 -16.37
CA GLU A 55 -24.43 -29.58 -16.27
C GLU A 55 -23.33 -29.55 -15.21
N HIS A 56 -22.51 -28.49 -15.21
CA HIS A 56 -21.53 -28.27 -14.15
C HIS A 56 -22.19 -28.15 -12.77
N ARG A 57 -23.35 -27.51 -12.65
CA ARG A 57 -24.09 -27.43 -11.37
C ARG A 57 -24.56 -28.80 -10.89
N ARG A 58 -25.03 -29.66 -11.80
CA ARG A 58 -25.45 -31.02 -11.46
C ARG A 58 -24.27 -31.87 -10.97
N ASN A 59 -23.13 -31.76 -11.62
CA ASN A 59 -21.91 -32.44 -11.19
C ASN A 59 -21.32 -31.80 -9.91
N ALA A 60 -21.30 -30.48 -9.80
CA ALA A 60 -20.86 -29.75 -8.62
C ALA A 60 -21.71 -30.07 -7.39
N ARG A 61 -23.01 -30.34 -7.53
CA ARG A 61 -23.84 -30.84 -6.42
C ARG A 61 -23.34 -32.15 -5.82
N ARG A 62 -22.69 -33.02 -6.61
CA ARG A 62 -22.06 -34.25 -6.11
C ARG A 62 -20.79 -33.97 -5.31
N TRP A 63 -20.06 -32.91 -5.68
CA TRP A 63 -18.84 -32.47 -5.01
C TRP A 63 -19.09 -31.42 -3.94
N ALA A 64 -20.30 -30.85 -3.85
CA ALA A 64 -20.67 -29.82 -2.89
C ALA A 64 -20.50 -30.26 -1.43
N PRO A 65 -20.81 -31.52 -1.04
CA PRO A 65 -20.50 -31.99 0.30
C PRO A 65 -19.00 -32.04 0.58
N TRP A 66 -18.18 -32.44 -0.41
CA TRP A 66 -16.73 -32.49 -0.29
C TRP A 66 -16.10 -31.10 -0.25
N ALA A 67 -16.56 -30.18 -1.09
CA ALA A 67 -16.13 -28.79 -1.09
C ALA A 67 -16.57 -28.06 0.19
N GLY A 68 -17.79 -28.32 0.67
CA GLY A 68 -18.28 -27.84 1.96
C GLY A 68 -17.47 -28.41 3.12
N GLY A 69 -17.17 -29.70 3.10
CA GLY A 69 -16.32 -30.37 4.09
C GLY A 69 -14.89 -29.81 4.09
N ALA A 70 -14.29 -29.58 2.92
CA ALA A 70 -12.99 -28.95 2.79
C ALA A 70 -12.98 -27.50 3.28
N LEU A 71 -14.05 -26.73 3.02
CA LEU A 71 -14.21 -25.38 3.54
C LEU A 71 -14.32 -25.38 5.06
N VAL A 72 -15.15 -26.27 5.63
CA VAL A 72 -15.30 -26.42 7.09
C VAL A 72 -13.98 -26.84 7.72
N LEU A 73 -13.29 -27.84 7.17
CA LEU A 73 -11.96 -28.25 7.62
C LEU A 73 -10.95 -27.10 7.54
N GLY A 74 -10.99 -26.30 6.47
CA GLY A 74 -10.17 -25.11 6.33
C GLY A 74 -10.47 -24.04 7.39
N ILE A 75 -11.74 -23.76 7.66
CA ILE A 75 -12.17 -22.83 8.73
C ILE A 75 -11.74 -23.35 10.10
N VAL A 76 -11.92 -24.65 10.37
CA VAL A 76 -11.49 -25.31 11.61
C VAL A 76 -9.97 -25.25 11.74
N ALA A 77 -9.21 -25.51 10.69
CA ALA A 77 -7.75 -25.39 10.70
C ALA A 77 -7.31 -23.93 10.98
N LEU A 78 -7.92 -22.95 10.31
CA LEU A 78 -7.69 -21.54 10.58
C LEU A 78 -8.06 -21.14 12.02
N TRP A 79 -9.08 -21.79 12.60
CA TRP A 79 -9.48 -21.60 13.99
C TRP A 79 -8.45 -22.17 14.96
N LEU A 80 -8.04 -23.44 14.75
CA LEU A 80 -7.10 -24.15 15.60
C LEU A 80 -5.69 -23.53 15.58
N VAL A 81 -5.25 -23.00 14.43
CA VAL A 81 -3.98 -22.27 14.31
C VAL A 81 -4.09 -20.83 14.88
N GLY A 82 -5.27 -20.44 15.36
CA GLY A 82 -5.51 -19.15 16.00
C GLY A 82 -5.63 -17.96 15.04
N LEU A 83 -5.63 -18.19 13.73
CA LEU A 83 -5.76 -17.12 12.72
C LEU A 83 -7.18 -16.55 12.68
N LEU A 84 -8.22 -17.41 12.70
CA LEU A 84 -9.61 -16.95 12.68
C LEU A 84 -10.00 -16.20 13.97
N PRO A 85 -9.68 -16.70 15.18
CA PRO A 85 -9.93 -15.96 16.43
C PRO A 85 -9.21 -14.62 16.49
N LYS A 86 -7.95 -14.54 16.02
CA LYS A 86 -7.21 -13.27 15.94
C LYS A 86 -7.87 -12.29 14.98
N TRP A 87 -8.31 -12.75 13.81
CA TRP A 87 -9.00 -11.91 12.84
C TRP A 87 -10.38 -11.45 13.34
N TRP A 88 -11.14 -12.36 13.97
CA TRP A 88 -12.44 -12.06 14.55
C TRP A 88 -12.33 -11.07 15.71
N HIS A 89 -11.38 -11.29 16.62
CA HIS A 89 -11.08 -10.36 17.70
C HIS A 89 -10.67 -9.01 17.14
N TYR A 90 -9.77 -8.98 16.14
CA TYR A 90 -9.38 -7.74 15.45
C TYR A 90 -10.58 -7.02 14.83
N ALA A 91 -11.49 -7.73 14.17
CA ALA A 91 -12.70 -7.14 13.60
C ALA A 91 -13.62 -6.55 14.69
N GLN A 92 -13.85 -7.30 15.78
CA GLN A 92 -14.69 -6.86 16.90
C GLN A 92 -14.10 -5.64 17.63
N THR A 93 -12.78 -5.61 17.83
CA THR A 93 -12.14 -4.50 18.56
C THR A 93 -11.96 -3.27 17.68
N ASN A 94 -11.71 -3.42 16.38
CA ASN A 94 -11.31 -2.28 15.54
C ASN A 94 -12.46 -1.69 14.71
N TRP A 95 -13.54 -2.38 14.38
CA TRP A 95 -14.56 -1.81 13.47
C TRP A 95 -15.33 -0.61 14.04
N GLY A 96 -15.37 -0.49 15.36
CA GLY A 96 -15.91 0.68 16.06
C GLY A 96 -14.87 1.77 16.32
N GLU A 97 -13.58 1.49 16.11
CA GLU A 97 -12.52 2.45 16.37
C GLU A 97 -12.57 3.58 15.34
N PRO A 98 -12.53 4.85 15.79
CA PRO A 98 -12.64 5.99 14.88
C PRO A 98 -11.59 5.98 13.76
N ARG A 99 -10.39 5.47 14.06
CA ARG A 99 -9.31 5.30 13.07
C ARG A 99 -9.64 4.28 11.99
N PHE A 100 -10.32 3.18 12.32
CA PHE A 100 -10.72 2.18 11.33
C PHE A 100 -11.79 2.75 10.38
N ILE A 101 -12.78 3.43 10.94
CA ILE A 101 -13.84 4.07 10.17
C ILE A 101 -13.22 5.14 9.25
N GLY A 102 -12.37 6.00 9.81
CA GLY A 102 -11.62 6.98 9.03
C GLY A 102 -10.80 6.37 7.89
N HIS A 103 -10.11 5.26 8.17
CA HIS A 103 -9.36 4.51 7.17
C HIS A 103 -10.25 4.00 6.01
N ALA A 104 -11.40 3.42 6.33
CA ALA A 104 -12.36 2.92 5.35
C ALA A 104 -12.83 4.02 4.38
N TYR A 105 -13.20 5.18 4.92
CA TYR A 105 -13.66 6.32 4.12
C TYR A 105 -12.54 6.96 3.31
N THR A 106 -11.33 7.00 3.87
CA THR A 106 -10.13 7.44 3.13
C THR A 106 -9.89 6.55 1.91
N LEU A 107 -9.91 5.23 2.08
CA LEU A 107 -9.74 4.29 0.97
C LEU A 107 -10.81 4.46 -0.11
N ALA A 108 -12.07 4.66 0.30
CA ALA A 108 -13.17 4.89 -0.63
C ALA A 108 -12.99 6.17 -1.46
N ARG A 109 -12.50 7.26 -0.84
CA ARG A 109 -12.20 8.52 -1.55
C ARG A 109 -11.05 8.35 -2.53
N VAL A 110 -9.97 7.73 -2.08
CA VAL A 110 -8.74 7.55 -2.86
C VAL A 110 -8.96 6.61 -4.05
N PHE A 111 -9.82 5.59 -3.91
CA PHE A 111 -10.16 4.64 -4.98
C PHE A 111 -10.47 5.32 -6.33
N TRP A 112 -11.25 6.40 -6.31
CA TRP A 112 -11.69 7.08 -7.53
C TRP A 112 -10.56 7.79 -8.26
N GLU A 113 -9.62 8.38 -7.52
CA GLU A 113 -8.43 8.98 -8.12
C GLU A 113 -7.57 7.94 -8.82
N PHE A 114 -7.44 6.75 -8.23
CA PHE A 114 -6.73 5.64 -8.85
C PHE A 114 -7.47 5.08 -10.07
N ALA A 115 -8.78 4.87 -9.95
CA ALA A 115 -9.60 4.36 -11.05
C ALA A 115 -9.54 5.31 -12.26
N TRP A 116 -9.55 6.62 -12.03
CA TRP A 116 -9.38 7.61 -13.08
C TRP A 116 -7.98 7.58 -13.71
N ARG A 117 -6.92 7.51 -12.89
CA ARG A 117 -5.53 7.48 -13.38
C ARG A 117 -5.17 6.17 -14.08
N ALA A 118 -5.86 5.08 -13.76
CA ALA A 118 -5.78 3.83 -14.52
C ALA A 118 -6.27 3.98 -15.98
N VAL A 119 -7.21 4.92 -16.23
CA VAL A 119 -7.69 5.24 -17.58
C VAL A 119 -6.80 6.27 -18.24
N ILE A 120 -6.40 7.31 -17.51
CA ILE A 120 -5.65 8.46 -18.01
C ILE A 120 -4.36 8.60 -17.18
N PRO A 121 -3.25 7.93 -17.60
CA PRO A 121 -2.01 7.86 -16.83
C PRO A 121 -1.14 9.12 -17.01
N LEU A 122 -1.74 10.31 -16.87
CA LEU A 122 -1.05 11.60 -17.00
C LEU A 122 -0.19 11.94 -15.76
N LYS A 123 -0.48 11.31 -14.62
CA LYS A 123 0.15 11.54 -13.31
C LYS A 123 0.48 10.21 -12.64
N LEU A 124 1.51 10.18 -11.80
CA LEU A 124 1.82 9.01 -10.97
C LEU A 124 0.61 8.67 -10.08
N CYS A 125 0.38 7.37 -9.90
CA CYS A 125 -0.57 6.86 -8.91
C CYS A 125 0.04 6.88 -7.48
N SER A 126 1.36 7.08 -7.35
CA SER A 126 2.10 7.02 -6.07
C SER A 126 1.61 8.02 -5.03
N ASP A 127 1.59 7.62 -3.76
CA ASP A 127 1.20 8.38 -2.56
C ASP A 127 1.27 9.89 -2.74
N HIS A 128 0.11 10.45 -3.10
CA HIS A 128 -0.15 11.88 -2.92
C HIS A 128 -0.20 12.13 -1.42
N GLN A 129 -0.16 13.40 -1.03
CA GLN A 129 -0.53 13.77 0.32
C GLN A 129 -2.02 13.44 0.57
N ILE A 130 -2.33 12.18 0.84
CA ILE A 130 -3.68 11.71 1.13
C ILE A 130 -4.02 12.17 2.54
N ALA A 131 -5.05 13.01 2.67
CA ALA A 131 -5.65 13.24 3.97
C ALA A 131 -6.42 12.02 4.40
N GLU A 132 -6.16 11.57 5.62
CA GLU A 132 -7.05 10.61 6.27
C GLU A 132 -8.35 11.32 6.64
N THR A 133 -9.47 10.71 6.30
CA THR A 133 -10.76 11.06 6.88
C THR A 133 -10.71 10.70 8.36
N LEU A 134 -10.98 11.65 9.24
CA LEU A 134 -11.10 11.37 10.67
C LEU A 134 -12.55 11.26 11.10
N VAL A 135 -12.73 10.50 12.18
CA VAL A 135 -13.99 10.30 12.88
C VAL A 135 -13.70 10.58 14.35
N LYS A 136 -14.57 11.31 15.06
CA LYS A 136 -14.37 11.52 16.50
C LYS A 136 -14.81 10.27 17.26
N PRO A 137 -14.23 10.00 18.44
CA PRO A 137 -14.74 8.97 19.33
C PRO A 137 -16.25 9.15 19.58
N GLY A 138 -17.04 8.12 19.28
CA GLY A 138 -18.51 8.13 19.45
C GLY A 138 -19.35 8.51 18.22
N ASP A 139 -18.76 9.10 17.18
CA ASP A 139 -19.50 9.56 15.99
C ASP A 139 -19.94 8.41 15.06
N GLY A 140 -19.23 7.28 15.10
CA GLY A 140 -19.55 6.07 14.34
C GLY A 140 -19.44 6.23 12.82
N TRP A 141 -20.06 5.31 12.07
CA TRP A 141 -19.92 5.20 10.61
C TRP A 141 -20.63 6.29 9.81
N PHE A 142 -21.53 7.05 10.44
CA PHE A 142 -22.36 8.07 9.76
C PHE A 142 -22.06 9.51 10.24
N GLY A 143 -21.35 9.69 11.35
CA GLY A 143 -20.98 11.01 11.89
C GLY A 143 -19.71 11.59 11.27
N ILE A 144 -19.50 11.43 9.97
CA ILE A 144 -18.25 11.83 9.30
C ILE A 144 -18.36 13.25 8.74
N ALA A 145 -17.41 14.12 9.08
CA ALA A 145 -17.37 15.50 8.59
C ALA A 145 -16.94 15.61 7.11
N ASP A 146 -16.12 14.68 6.62
CA ASP A 146 -15.68 14.59 5.22
C ASP A 146 -16.82 14.09 4.31
N SER A 147 -17.71 15.02 3.92
CA SER A 147 -18.81 14.75 2.99
C SER A 147 -18.33 14.19 1.64
N GLY A 148 -17.14 14.56 1.18
CA GLY A 148 -16.55 14.05 -0.05
C GLY A 148 -16.23 12.56 0.05
N ALA A 149 -15.66 12.12 1.17
CA ALA A 149 -15.45 10.70 1.43
C ALA A 149 -16.77 9.93 1.58
N MET A 150 -17.80 10.55 2.17
CA MET A 150 -19.14 9.93 2.25
C MET A 150 -19.73 9.66 0.87
N TRP A 151 -19.71 10.65 -0.01
CA TRP A 151 -20.17 10.49 -1.39
C TRP A 151 -19.33 9.47 -2.16
N ALA A 152 -18.02 9.46 -1.96
CA ALA A 152 -17.13 8.48 -2.58
C ALA A 152 -17.42 7.04 -2.13
N ALA A 153 -17.69 6.82 -0.84
CA ALA A 153 -18.08 5.53 -0.29
C ALA A 153 -19.45 5.09 -0.83
N ALA A 154 -20.44 5.99 -0.84
CA ALA A 154 -21.76 5.73 -1.41
C ALA A 154 -21.66 5.37 -2.91
N ALA A 155 -20.85 6.11 -3.67
CA ALA A 155 -20.60 5.82 -5.08
C ALA A 155 -19.93 4.46 -5.27
N MET A 156 -19.00 4.05 -4.38
CA MET A 156 -18.30 2.78 -4.48
C MET A 156 -19.25 1.60 -4.20
N LEU A 157 -20.15 1.75 -3.22
CA LEU A 157 -21.24 0.81 -2.98
C LEU A 157 -22.23 0.76 -4.16
N GLY A 158 -22.58 1.91 -4.72
CA GLY A 158 -23.40 2.00 -5.92
C GLY A 158 -22.78 1.29 -7.12
N LEU A 159 -21.48 1.48 -7.36
CA LEU A 159 -20.72 0.81 -8.41
C LEU A 159 -20.67 -0.71 -8.18
N THR A 160 -20.54 -1.14 -6.93
CA THR A 160 -20.59 -2.56 -6.55
C THR A 160 -21.96 -3.16 -6.87
N ALA A 161 -23.04 -2.53 -6.42
CA ALA A 161 -24.41 -2.96 -6.71
C ALA A 161 -24.69 -3.00 -8.22
N PHE A 162 -24.26 -1.97 -8.95
CA PHE A 162 -24.37 -1.90 -10.40
C PHE A 162 -23.59 -3.04 -11.10
N SER A 163 -22.37 -3.34 -10.66
CA SER A 163 -21.56 -4.43 -11.21
C SER A 163 -22.20 -5.82 -10.99
N LEU A 164 -22.81 -6.04 -9.83
CA LEU A 164 -23.57 -7.26 -9.51
C LEU A 164 -24.82 -7.37 -10.40
N PHE A 165 -25.56 -6.28 -10.56
CA PHE A 165 -26.71 -6.22 -11.46
C PHE A 165 -26.34 -6.56 -12.91
N LEU A 166 -25.23 -6.00 -13.42
CA LEU A 166 -24.71 -6.32 -14.75
C LEU A 166 -24.27 -7.79 -14.88
N THR A 167 -23.77 -8.38 -13.80
CA THR A 167 -23.37 -9.80 -13.75
C THR A 167 -24.56 -10.74 -13.93
N TRP A 168 -25.74 -10.36 -13.42
CA TRP A 168 -26.96 -11.16 -13.58
C TRP A 168 -27.49 -11.18 -15.02
N ARG A 169 -27.31 -10.10 -15.78
CA ARG A 169 -27.76 -10.00 -17.17
C ARG A 169 -26.83 -10.74 -18.12
N LYS A 170 -27.36 -11.67 -18.94
CA LYS A 170 -26.55 -12.48 -19.88
C LYS A 170 -25.68 -11.63 -20.83
N SER A 171 -26.23 -10.55 -21.38
CA SER A 171 -25.54 -9.70 -22.37
C SER A 171 -24.39 -8.88 -21.79
N THR A 172 -24.44 -8.54 -20.50
CA THR A 172 -23.43 -7.70 -19.82
C THR A 172 -22.61 -8.46 -18.80
N ARG A 173 -22.84 -9.77 -18.66
CA ARG A 173 -22.28 -10.59 -17.58
C ARG A 173 -20.77 -10.47 -17.43
N ILE A 174 -20.04 -10.62 -18.53
CA ILE A 174 -18.57 -10.61 -18.51
C ILE A 174 -18.06 -9.24 -18.05
N PHE A 175 -18.65 -8.15 -18.57
CA PHE A 175 -18.33 -6.80 -18.15
C PHE A 175 -18.65 -6.57 -16.66
N GLY A 176 -19.83 -7.01 -16.22
CA GLY A 176 -20.24 -6.94 -14.81
C GLY A 176 -19.26 -7.65 -13.88
N VAL A 177 -18.79 -8.84 -14.24
CA VAL A 177 -17.79 -9.59 -13.44
C VAL A 177 -16.46 -8.89 -13.38
N CYS A 178 -15.98 -8.36 -14.51
CA CYS A 178 -14.73 -7.61 -14.55
C CYS A 178 -14.80 -6.37 -13.65
N LEU A 179 -15.91 -5.63 -13.73
CA LEU A 179 -16.15 -4.45 -12.90
C LEU A 179 -16.27 -4.82 -11.41
N PHE A 180 -17.00 -5.89 -11.09
CA PHE A 180 -17.15 -6.38 -9.72
C PHE A 180 -15.81 -6.77 -9.11
N LEU A 181 -15.00 -7.55 -9.84
CA LEU A 181 -13.69 -7.98 -9.38
C LEU A 181 -12.72 -6.82 -9.20
N PHE A 182 -12.80 -5.80 -10.05
CA PHE A 182 -12.04 -4.56 -9.86
C PHE A 182 -12.40 -3.88 -8.54
N VAL A 183 -13.68 -3.60 -8.30
CA VAL A 183 -14.14 -2.89 -7.08
C VAL A 183 -13.94 -3.75 -5.82
N ALA A 184 -14.22 -5.05 -5.90
CA ALA A 184 -14.10 -5.97 -4.76
C ALA A 184 -12.66 -6.03 -4.23
N THR A 185 -11.64 -5.92 -5.09
CA THR A 185 -10.22 -5.88 -4.63
C THR A 185 -9.93 -4.71 -3.69
N ILE A 186 -10.70 -3.62 -3.78
CA ILE A 186 -10.56 -2.46 -2.90
C ILE A 186 -11.49 -2.58 -1.69
N LEU A 187 -12.71 -3.09 -1.87
CA LEU A 187 -13.61 -3.37 -0.73
C LEU A 187 -12.99 -4.31 0.30
N PHE A 188 -12.28 -5.36 -0.12
CA PHE A 188 -11.59 -6.24 0.82
C PHE A 188 -10.53 -5.51 1.65
N ARG A 189 -9.97 -4.42 1.14
CA ARG A 189 -8.98 -3.60 1.84
C ARG A 189 -9.59 -2.65 2.85
N VAL A 190 -10.87 -2.32 2.71
CA VAL A 190 -11.64 -1.57 3.73
C VAL A 190 -11.76 -2.37 5.04
N MET A 191 -11.65 -3.70 4.98
CA MET A 191 -11.89 -4.58 6.13
C MET A 191 -10.73 -4.65 7.14
N TYR A 192 -9.59 -3.99 6.87
CA TYR A 192 -8.44 -3.99 7.77
C TYR A 192 -7.65 -2.68 7.63
N VAL A 193 -7.08 -2.19 8.74
CA VAL A 193 -6.23 -0.99 8.71
C VAL A 193 -4.92 -1.32 8.02
N ILE A 194 -4.50 -0.46 7.10
CA ILE A 194 -3.24 -0.59 6.40
C ILE A 194 -2.39 0.65 6.62
N PRO A 195 -1.06 0.51 6.83
CA PRO A 195 -0.18 1.66 7.09
C PRO A 195 -0.15 2.68 5.94
N GLU A 196 0.12 2.24 4.71
CA GLU A 196 0.10 3.14 3.53
C GLU A 196 -1.31 3.24 2.93
N PHE A 197 -1.76 4.41 2.47
CA PHE A 197 -3.06 4.54 1.81
C PHE A 197 -2.92 4.29 0.31
N MET A 198 -3.35 3.11 -0.15
CA MET A 198 -3.31 2.70 -1.56
C MET A 198 -2.01 3.02 -2.33
N PRO A 199 -0.82 2.57 -1.91
CA PRO A 199 0.34 2.59 -2.80
C PRO A 199 0.03 1.82 -4.09
N GLU A 200 0.63 2.25 -5.21
CA GLU A 200 0.31 1.79 -6.58
C GLU A 200 0.21 0.26 -6.69
N TYR A 201 1.09 -0.47 -6.01
CA TYR A 201 1.09 -1.94 -6.04
C TYR A 201 -0.17 -2.61 -5.47
N ARG A 202 -0.99 -1.89 -4.70
CA ARG A 202 -2.20 -2.45 -4.08
C ARG A 202 -3.40 -2.51 -5.01
N ILE A 203 -3.41 -1.73 -6.09
CA ILE A 203 -4.45 -1.83 -7.12
C ILE A 203 -4.12 -2.88 -8.18
N TYR A 204 -2.86 -3.37 -8.25
CA TYR A 204 -2.43 -4.38 -9.22
C TYR A 204 -3.30 -5.63 -9.28
N PRO A 205 -3.90 -6.16 -8.19
CA PRO A 205 -4.82 -7.28 -8.30
C PRO A 205 -6.12 -6.93 -9.06
N GLY A 206 -6.60 -5.69 -8.96
CA GLY A 206 -7.81 -5.20 -9.62
C GLY A 206 -7.58 -4.74 -11.06
N MET A 207 -6.40 -4.17 -11.36
CA MET A 207 -6.06 -3.59 -12.66
C MET A 207 -6.32 -4.52 -13.86
N PRO A 208 -5.95 -5.81 -13.83
CA PRO A 208 -6.20 -6.68 -14.97
C PRO A 208 -7.69 -6.88 -15.26
N TRP A 209 -8.54 -6.87 -14.22
CA TRP A 209 -10.00 -6.95 -14.39
C TRP A 209 -10.57 -5.66 -14.94
N PHE A 210 -10.04 -4.52 -14.50
CA PHE A 210 -10.37 -3.22 -15.08
C PHE A 210 -10.04 -3.19 -16.58
N CYS A 211 -8.81 -3.56 -16.95
CA CYS A 211 -8.37 -3.62 -18.34
C CYS A 211 -9.21 -4.58 -19.18
N LEU A 212 -9.53 -5.77 -18.65
CA LEU A 212 -10.39 -6.74 -19.33
C LEU A 212 -11.82 -6.20 -19.53
N GLY A 213 -12.38 -5.56 -18.50
CA GLY A 213 -13.70 -4.92 -18.58
C GLY A 213 -13.72 -3.79 -19.61
N ALA A 214 -12.70 -2.93 -19.62
CA ALA A 214 -12.54 -1.87 -20.60
C ALA A 214 -12.44 -2.45 -22.03
N ALA A 215 -11.66 -3.52 -22.23
CA ALA A 215 -11.57 -4.19 -23.52
C ALA A 215 -12.91 -4.76 -24.01
N VAL A 216 -13.68 -5.38 -23.11
CA VAL A 216 -15.03 -5.90 -23.42
C VAL A 216 -15.98 -4.77 -23.82
N LEU A 217 -15.96 -3.65 -23.09
CA LEU A 217 -16.79 -2.49 -23.39
C LEU A 217 -16.40 -1.85 -24.73
N LEU A 218 -15.11 -1.61 -24.94
CA LEU A 218 -14.60 -1.01 -26.18
C LEU A 218 -14.89 -1.89 -27.40
N ALA A 219 -14.75 -3.22 -27.28
CA ALA A 219 -15.12 -4.14 -28.35
C ALA A 219 -16.63 -4.09 -28.66
N ALA A 220 -17.48 -4.01 -27.63
CA ALA A 220 -18.93 -3.89 -27.82
C ALA A 220 -19.33 -2.55 -28.48
N LEU A 221 -18.66 -1.46 -28.12
CA LEU A 221 -18.86 -0.14 -28.73
C LEU A 221 -18.36 -0.12 -30.17
N TRP A 222 -17.20 -0.72 -30.45
CA TRP A 222 -16.63 -0.81 -31.79
C TRP A 222 -17.57 -1.52 -32.76
N ASN A 223 -18.15 -2.64 -32.33
CA ASN A 223 -19.12 -3.40 -33.14
C ASN A 223 -20.41 -2.63 -33.46
N ARG A 224 -20.62 -1.46 -32.85
CA ARG A 224 -21.77 -0.58 -33.12
C ARG A 224 -21.43 0.64 -33.97
N LEU A 225 -20.16 0.89 -34.29
CA LEU A 225 -19.78 2.00 -35.15
C LEU A 225 -20.03 1.63 -36.62
N PRO A 226 -20.81 2.44 -37.37
CA PRO A 226 -21.00 2.23 -38.80
C PRO A 226 -19.68 2.47 -39.54
N GLY A 227 -19.28 1.54 -40.41
CA GLY A 227 -18.08 1.69 -41.26
C GLY A 227 -16.98 0.63 -41.10
N GLY A 228 -17.10 -0.35 -40.20
CA GLY A 228 -16.35 -1.62 -40.29
C GLY A 228 -14.82 -1.52 -40.32
N GLY A 229 -14.23 -0.55 -39.59
CA GLY A 229 -12.77 -0.49 -39.45
C GLY A 229 -12.20 -1.72 -38.73
N SER A 230 -10.92 -2.02 -38.95
CA SER A 230 -10.24 -3.04 -38.16
C SER A 230 -10.06 -2.59 -36.70
N PRO A 231 -10.46 -3.40 -35.70
CA PRO A 231 -10.21 -3.09 -34.28
C PRO A 231 -8.71 -2.99 -33.95
N ARG A 232 -7.84 -3.49 -34.83
CA ARG A 232 -6.38 -3.36 -34.73
C ARG A 232 -5.91 -1.91 -34.77
N TRP A 233 -6.60 -1.04 -35.53
CA TRP A 233 -6.23 0.38 -35.60
C TRP A 233 -6.54 1.11 -34.29
N VAL A 234 -7.66 0.79 -33.64
CA VAL A 234 -7.98 1.33 -32.29
C VAL A 234 -6.98 0.82 -31.26
N ALA A 235 -6.65 -0.48 -31.31
CA ALA A 235 -5.62 -1.03 -30.45
C ALA A 235 -4.27 -0.33 -30.68
N ALA A 236 -3.86 -0.09 -31.92
CA ALA A 236 -2.64 0.65 -32.24
C ALA A 236 -2.70 2.10 -31.75
N LEU A 237 -3.83 2.81 -31.91
CA LEU A 237 -4.03 4.18 -31.42
C LEU A 237 -3.98 4.30 -29.90
N ILE A 238 -4.34 3.24 -29.16
CA ILE A 238 -4.23 3.20 -27.70
C ILE A 238 -2.81 2.76 -27.28
N LEU A 239 -2.28 1.71 -27.91
CA LEU A 239 -0.98 1.13 -27.55
C LEU A 239 0.19 2.04 -27.88
N LEU A 240 0.19 2.74 -29.02
CA LEU A 240 1.30 3.62 -29.41
C LEU A 240 1.55 4.73 -28.39
N PRO A 241 0.54 5.54 -27.98
CA PRO A 241 0.72 6.49 -26.89
C PRO A 241 1.18 5.84 -25.59
N CYS A 242 0.62 4.69 -25.21
CA CYS A 242 1.04 3.97 -23.99
C CYS A 242 2.50 3.50 -24.06
N ILE A 243 2.97 3.01 -25.22
CA ILE A 243 4.37 2.62 -25.46
C ILE A 243 5.26 3.85 -25.36
N VAL A 244 4.89 4.96 -26.01
CA VAL A 244 5.67 6.20 -25.95
C VAL A 244 5.73 6.75 -24.52
N LEU A 245 4.61 6.77 -23.80
CA LEU A 245 4.56 7.19 -22.39
C LEU A 245 5.40 6.27 -21.50
N SER A 246 5.33 4.95 -21.71
CA SER A 246 6.13 3.97 -20.97
C SER A 246 7.63 4.15 -21.25
N ALA A 247 8.03 4.33 -22.51
CA ALA A 247 9.40 4.59 -22.90
C ALA A 247 9.93 5.91 -22.31
N ARG A 248 9.17 7.00 -22.41
CA ARG A 248 9.54 8.29 -21.79
C ARG A 248 9.72 8.17 -20.28
N ARG A 249 8.86 7.39 -19.63
CA ARG A 249 8.91 7.19 -18.18
C ARG A 249 10.06 6.27 -17.78
N SER A 250 10.44 5.30 -18.60
CA SER A 250 11.60 4.43 -18.37
C SER A 250 12.88 5.23 -18.11
N PHE A 251 13.06 6.38 -18.78
CA PHE A 251 14.22 7.25 -18.55
C PHE A 251 14.27 7.86 -17.16
N VAL A 252 13.12 8.10 -16.53
CA VAL A 252 13.03 8.64 -15.16
C VAL A 252 13.46 7.61 -14.12
N TRP A 253 13.29 6.31 -14.41
CA TRP A 253 13.66 5.22 -13.50
C TRP A 253 15.16 4.89 -13.49
N HIS A 254 15.97 5.49 -14.38
CA HIS A 254 17.40 5.18 -14.47
C HIS A 254 18.25 5.75 -13.34
N SER A 255 17.81 6.84 -12.69
CA SER A 255 18.48 7.32 -11.49
C SER A 255 17.50 7.76 -10.42
N LEU A 256 17.85 7.45 -9.16
CA LEU A 256 17.06 7.87 -8.01
C LEU A 256 16.90 9.39 -7.96
N ASP A 257 17.93 10.16 -8.35
CA ASP A 257 17.85 11.62 -8.46
C ASP A 257 16.80 12.10 -9.45
N THR A 258 16.76 11.51 -10.64
CA THR A 258 15.79 11.91 -11.67
C THR A 258 14.39 11.54 -11.24
N LEU A 259 14.22 10.36 -10.63
CA LEU A 259 12.95 9.89 -10.10
C LEU A 259 12.45 10.79 -8.96
N CYS A 260 13.25 11.00 -7.93
CA CYS A 260 12.87 11.82 -6.78
C CYS A 260 12.70 13.29 -7.18
N GLY A 261 13.51 13.80 -8.11
CA GLY A 261 13.34 15.14 -8.68
C GLY A 261 12.03 15.32 -9.43
N ASP A 262 11.65 14.35 -10.29
CA ASP A 262 10.36 14.37 -10.97
C ASP A 262 9.18 14.24 -10.00
N VAL A 263 9.31 13.36 -8.98
CA VAL A 263 8.32 13.21 -7.91
C VAL A 263 8.14 14.51 -7.14
N LEU A 264 9.21 15.16 -6.69
CA LEU A 264 9.13 16.42 -5.94
C LEU A 264 8.63 17.58 -6.79
N ARG A 265 8.90 17.58 -8.11
CA ARG A 265 8.33 18.56 -9.05
C ARG A 265 6.82 18.40 -9.19
N GLN A 266 6.34 17.17 -9.30
CA GLN A 266 4.91 16.88 -9.43
C GLN A 266 4.17 16.97 -8.09
N TYR A 267 4.86 16.64 -6.99
CA TYR A 267 4.34 16.49 -5.64
C TYR A 267 5.31 17.08 -4.61
N PRO A 268 5.33 18.42 -4.44
CA PRO A 268 6.27 19.09 -3.55
C PRO A 268 6.19 18.66 -2.08
N ALA A 269 5.04 18.14 -1.63
CA ALA A 269 4.84 17.65 -0.27
C ALA A 269 5.27 16.18 -0.05
N ASN A 270 5.90 15.52 -1.03
CA ASN A 270 6.26 14.11 -0.93
C ASN A 270 7.52 13.91 -0.06
N ALA A 271 7.32 13.77 1.23
CA ALA A 271 8.37 13.55 2.21
C ALA A 271 9.17 12.24 1.98
N ARG A 272 8.55 11.21 1.39
CA ARG A 272 9.24 9.96 1.08
C ARG A 272 10.33 10.15 0.04
N ALA A 273 10.10 10.97 -0.99
CA ALA A 273 11.13 11.25 -1.99
C ALA A 273 12.39 11.91 -1.38
N ILE A 274 12.21 12.80 -0.39
CA ILE A 274 13.34 13.38 0.35
C ILE A 274 14.04 12.33 1.20
N TRP A 275 13.28 11.50 1.88
CA TRP A 275 13.82 10.41 2.69
C TRP A 275 14.66 9.43 1.84
N GLU A 276 14.15 8.95 0.70
CA GLU A 276 14.92 8.05 -0.18
C GLU A 276 16.25 8.69 -0.65
N LEU A 277 16.26 10.00 -0.90
CA LEU A 277 17.49 10.74 -1.19
C LEU A 277 18.43 10.83 0.02
N HIS A 278 17.91 10.97 1.25
CA HIS A 278 18.70 10.94 2.48
C HIS A 278 19.32 9.56 2.71
N ASP A 279 18.57 8.49 2.49
CA ASP A 279 19.07 7.12 2.67
C ASP A 279 20.17 6.80 1.66
N ARG A 280 20.02 7.21 0.40
CA ARG A 280 21.12 7.10 -0.59
C ARG A 280 22.35 7.89 -0.14
N ASP A 281 22.19 9.19 0.18
CA ASP A 281 23.33 10.02 0.56
C ASP A 281 24.00 9.55 1.86
N LEU A 282 23.25 8.95 2.78
CA LEU A 282 23.77 8.31 3.99
C LEU A 282 24.67 7.12 3.62
N HIS A 283 24.22 6.26 2.71
CA HIS A 283 25.02 5.12 2.24
C HIS A 283 26.26 5.54 1.45
N GLU A 284 26.20 6.64 0.70
CA GLU A 284 27.33 7.18 -0.07
C GLU A 284 28.28 8.05 0.78
N GLY A 285 27.91 8.39 2.03
CA GLY A 285 28.68 9.30 2.87
C GLY A 285 28.61 10.77 2.44
N ASN A 286 27.58 11.14 1.68
CA ASN A 286 27.36 12.48 1.14
C ASN A 286 26.66 13.40 2.17
N TRP A 287 27.37 13.68 3.28
CA TRP A 287 26.82 14.42 4.43
C TRP A 287 26.29 15.81 4.10
N ASP A 288 27.03 16.55 3.27
CA ASP A 288 26.64 17.92 2.88
C ASP A 288 25.31 17.94 2.11
N SER A 289 25.04 16.93 1.29
CA SER A 289 23.78 16.80 0.56
C SER A 289 22.60 16.59 1.51
N ILE A 290 22.77 15.78 2.56
CA ILE A 290 21.75 15.58 3.60
C ILE A 290 21.49 16.89 4.36
N ILE A 291 22.56 17.56 4.79
CA ILE A 291 22.47 18.83 5.54
C ILE A 291 21.76 19.89 4.71
N LYS A 292 22.19 20.08 3.46
CA LYS A 292 21.59 21.04 2.53
C LYS A 292 20.12 20.73 2.29
N ARG A 293 19.77 19.47 2.03
CA ARG A 293 18.38 19.06 1.79
C ARG A 293 17.50 19.28 3.01
N GLN A 294 17.99 18.96 4.21
CA GLN A 294 17.24 19.20 5.45
C GLN A 294 17.04 20.70 5.73
N GLN A 295 17.98 21.56 5.35
CA GLN A 295 17.89 23.00 5.62
C GLN A 295 17.11 23.77 4.56
N GLU A 296 17.25 23.39 3.28
CA GLU A 296 16.69 24.14 2.15
C GLU A 296 15.40 23.52 1.60
N MET A 297 15.32 22.18 1.51
CA MET A 297 14.20 21.49 0.86
C MET A 297 13.12 21.03 1.84
N TRP A 298 13.51 20.51 3.00
CA TRP A 298 12.55 19.99 4.00
C TRP A 298 11.58 21.05 4.54
N PRO A 299 12.00 22.28 4.92
CA PRO A 299 11.07 23.24 5.52
C PRO A 299 9.91 23.65 4.59
N PRO A 300 10.13 23.93 3.28
CA PRO A 300 9.04 24.12 2.33
C PRO A 300 8.08 22.93 2.25
N VAL A 301 8.59 21.69 2.18
CA VAL A 301 7.78 20.46 2.14
C VAL A 301 6.90 20.34 3.39
N PHE A 302 7.50 20.56 4.56
CA PHE A 302 6.81 20.55 5.85
C PHE A 302 5.73 21.63 5.94
N LYS A 303 6.04 22.85 5.49
CA LYS A 303 5.07 23.95 5.44
C LYS A 303 3.89 23.63 4.52
N THR A 304 4.14 23.18 3.29
CA THR A 304 3.07 22.78 2.36
C THR A 304 2.24 21.63 2.93
N PHE A 305 2.89 20.69 3.64
CA PHE A 305 2.18 19.62 4.33
C PHE A 305 1.20 20.19 5.36
N LEU A 306 1.67 21.08 6.25
CA LEU A 306 0.84 21.73 7.28
C LEU A 306 -0.30 22.56 6.68
N GLU A 307 -0.02 23.42 5.70
CA GLU A 307 -1.06 24.25 5.05
C GLU A 307 -2.14 23.40 4.39
N THR A 308 -1.74 22.31 3.73
CA THR A 308 -2.69 21.37 3.12
C THR A 308 -3.47 20.63 4.19
N ASN A 309 -2.83 20.28 5.31
CA ASN A 309 -3.49 19.65 6.45
C ASN A 309 -4.53 20.57 7.09
N GLU A 310 -4.21 21.85 7.28
CA GLU A 310 -5.11 22.87 7.86
C GLU A 310 -6.31 23.17 6.96
N LYS A 311 -6.09 23.27 5.64
CA LYS A 311 -7.17 23.50 4.66
C LYS A 311 -8.20 22.39 4.61
N LEU A 312 -7.83 21.16 4.95
CA LEU A 312 -8.69 19.98 4.89
C LEU A 312 -9.56 19.80 6.14
N GLN A 313 -10.06 20.90 6.75
CA GLN A 313 -10.95 20.99 7.92
C GLN A 313 -11.44 19.66 8.55
N PRO A 314 -11.29 19.50 9.88
CA PRO A 314 -10.06 19.56 10.64
C PRO A 314 -9.79 18.20 11.32
N ALA A 315 -8.57 18.08 11.82
CA ALA A 315 -7.97 16.92 12.46
C ALA A 315 -7.56 15.85 11.45
N ARG A 316 -6.25 15.76 11.19
CA ARG A 316 -5.56 14.49 11.09
C ARG A 316 -4.99 14.20 12.48
N GLU A 317 -4.82 12.93 12.86
CA GLU A 317 -3.85 12.66 13.92
C GLU A 317 -2.51 13.13 13.36
N LEU A 318 -2.02 14.27 13.85
CA LEU A 318 -0.60 14.52 13.77
C LEU A 318 0.03 13.47 14.71
N PRO A 319 0.82 12.53 14.18
CA PRO A 319 1.49 12.63 12.88
C PRO A 319 1.01 11.50 11.93
N THR A 320 0.45 11.86 10.77
CA THR A 320 0.04 10.88 9.74
C THR A 320 1.19 9.94 9.44
N GLY A 321 0.98 8.63 9.59
CA GLY A 321 2.06 7.66 9.80
C GLY A 321 3.22 7.74 8.82
N HIS A 322 3.00 8.12 7.55
CA HIS A 322 4.08 8.22 6.56
C HIS A 322 4.85 9.53 6.58
N PHE A 323 4.17 10.67 6.71
CA PHE A 323 4.87 11.96 6.82
C PHE A 323 5.63 12.05 8.15
N ALA A 324 5.01 11.57 9.22
CA ALA A 324 5.60 11.40 10.54
C ALA A 324 6.88 10.57 10.50
N LEU A 325 6.80 9.41 9.87
CA LEU A 325 7.91 8.49 9.75
C LEU A 325 9.02 9.10 8.89
N ALA A 326 8.67 9.76 7.79
CA ALA A 326 9.63 10.46 6.95
C ALA A 326 10.30 11.63 7.70
N ASP A 327 9.58 12.38 8.55
CA ASP A 327 10.15 13.45 9.38
C ASP A 327 11.15 12.89 10.38
N VAL A 328 10.76 11.85 11.13
CA VAL A 328 11.65 11.18 12.10
C VAL A 328 12.88 10.59 11.40
N ALA A 329 12.69 9.93 10.26
CA ALA A 329 13.79 9.40 9.47
C ALA A 329 14.71 10.55 9.00
N CYS A 330 14.19 11.54 8.27
CA CYS A 330 14.98 12.64 7.71
C CYS A 330 15.77 13.40 8.78
N LYS A 331 15.14 13.72 9.92
CA LYS A 331 15.80 14.37 11.07
C LYS A 331 16.87 13.48 11.71
N GLY A 332 16.63 12.17 11.79
CA GLY A 332 17.65 11.20 12.22
C GLY A 332 18.88 11.19 11.30
N ARG A 333 18.68 11.15 9.97
CA ARG A 333 19.80 11.20 9.00
C ARG A 333 20.53 12.53 9.07
N TYR A 334 19.81 13.62 9.27
CA TYR A 334 20.39 14.93 9.49
C TYR A 334 21.28 14.99 10.73
N ALA A 335 20.83 14.39 11.84
CA ALA A 335 21.64 14.29 13.06
C ALA A 335 22.94 13.50 12.83
N ILE A 336 22.87 12.39 12.10
CA ILE A 336 24.05 11.59 11.69
C ILE A 336 24.99 12.45 10.84
N ALA A 337 24.47 13.15 9.82
CA ALA A 337 25.28 13.99 8.94
C ALA A 337 25.96 15.15 9.70
N LEU A 338 25.26 15.77 10.65
CA LEU A 338 25.85 16.78 11.53
C LEU A 338 26.92 16.21 12.45
N ALA A 339 26.76 14.97 12.95
CA ALA A 339 27.78 14.31 13.75
C ALA A 339 29.08 14.13 12.95
N HIS A 340 28.99 13.76 11.67
CA HIS A 340 30.13 13.63 10.78
C HIS A 340 30.80 14.97 10.41
N VAL A 341 30.01 16.02 10.14
CA VAL A 341 30.54 17.29 9.63
C VAL A 341 30.95 18.27 10.74
N ARG A 342 30.18 18.30 11.84
CA ARG A 342 30.33 19.28 12.93
C ARG A 342 30.67 18.64 14.29
N GLY A 343 30.81 17.33 14.33
CA GLY A 343 31.16 16.56 15.52
C GLY A 343 29.95 16.02 16.29
N PRO A 344 30.16 14.99 17.14
CA PRO A 344 29.07 14.22 17.75
C PRO A 344 28.12 15.06 18.63
N ALA A 345 28.62 16.12 19.25
CA ALA A 345 27.79 17.04 20.06
C ALA A 345 26.68 17.70 19.22
N ALA A 346 26.96 18.09 17.98
CA ALA A 346 25.98 18.68 17.08
C ALA A 346 24.89 17.66 16.69
N GLY A 347 25.29 16.41 16.41
CA GLY A 347 24.34 15.33 16.16
C GLY A 347 23.46 15.05 17.37
N MET A 348 24.04 14.98 18.57
CA MET A 348 23.29 14.71 19.81
C MET A 348 22.27 15.80 20.13
N MET A 349 22.57 17.06 19.84
CA MET A 349 21.60 18.15 19.98
C MET A 349 20.36 17.94 19.10
N GLU A 350 20.54 17.47 17.86
CA GLU A 350 19.41 17.16 16.97
C GLU A 350 18.64 15.91 17.39
N ILE A 351 19.32 14.87 17.89
CA ILE A 351 18.65 13.70 18.48
C ILE A 351 17.76 14.12 19.66
N GLN A 352 18.25 14.96 20.57
CA GLN A 352 17.45 15.46 21.70
C GLN A 352 16.26 16.30 21.22
N ARG A 353 16.45 17.17 20.23
CA ARG A 353 15.34 17.95 19.62
C ARG A 353 14.28 17.06 19.01
N LEU A 354 14.70 16.01 18.29
CA LEU A 354 13.80 15.04 17.69
C LEU A 354 13.01 14.27 18.75
N GLU A 355 13.67 13.81 19.82
CA GLU A 355 13.00 13.11 20.91
C GLU A 355 11.94 13.99 21.59
N MET A 356 12.30 15.24 21.91
CA MET A 356 11.37 16.21 22.49
C MET A 356 10.16 16.43 21.58
N LEU A 357 10.37 16.58 20.28
CA LEU A 357 9.30 16.74 19.30
C LEU A 357 8.37 15.51 19.28
N MET A 358 8.93 14.30 19.21
CA MET A 358 8.14 13.06 19.21
C MET A 358 7.28 12.94 20.47
N ARG A 359 7.84 13.29 21.64
CA ARG A 359 7.10 13.30 22.91
C ARG A 359 6.02 14.39 22.94
N GLN A 360 6.28 15.59 22.43
CA GLN A 360 5.29 16.67 22.30
C GLN A 360 4.11 16.26 21.41
N LEU A 361 4.39 15.50 20.35
CA LEU A 361 3.39 14.91 19.46
C LEU A 361 2.69 13.67 20.06
N ARG A 362 2.96 13.34 21.33
CA ARG A 362 2.40 12.18 22.04
C ARG A 362 2.66 10.85 21.35
N MET A 363 3.76 10.74 20.61
CA MET A 363 4.18 9.49 19.99
C MET A 363 4.74 8.55 21.06
N THR A 364 3.92 7.63 21.59
CA THR A 364 4.39 6.66 22.59
C THR A 364 5.15 5.52 21.93
N GLU A 365 6.07 4.88 22.66
CA GLU A 365 6.85 3.74 22.14
C GLU A 365 5.97 2.57 21.71
N GLU A 366 4.87 2.35 22.43
CA GLU A 366 3.91 1.28 22.15
C GLU A 366 3.09 1.58 20.88
N SER A 367 2.51 2.78 20.78
CA SER A 367 1.65 3.16 19.65
C SER A 367 2.42 3.55 18.38
N HIS A 368 3.69 3.93 18.51
CA HIS A 368 4.54 4.41 17.42
C HIS A 368 5.87 3.65 17.33
N ARG A 369 5.84 2.33 17.60
CA ARG A 369 7.01 1.43 17.61
C ARG A 369 7.95 1.64 16.42
N ILE A 370 7.41 1.80 15.21
CA ILE A 370 8.20 2.01 13.99
C ILE A 370 8.98 3.34 14.05
N HIS A 371 8.35 4.44 14.44
CA HIS A 371 9.00 5.75 14.53
C HIS A 371 10.14 5.74 15.55
N TRP A 372 9.88 5.16 16.73
CA TRP A 372 10.89 4.98 17.76
C TRP A 372 12.02 4.06 17.29
N GLY A 373 11.73 3.09 16.44
CA GLY A 373 12.75 2.27 15.80
C GLY A 373 13.73 3.05 14.92
N TYR A 374 13.22 3.98 14.10
CA TYR A 374 14.06 4.87 13.28
C TYR A 374 14.85 5.87 14.13
N PHE A 375 14.21 6.43 15.16
CA PHE A 375 14.86 7.33 16.11
C PHE A 375 16.04 6.64 16.82
N ARG A 376 15.83 5.44 17.35
CA ARG A 376 16.86 4.69 18.10
C ARG A 376 18.04 4.32 17.22
N ALA A 377 17.81 3.91 15.97
CA ALA A 377 18.89 3.62 15.03
C ALA A 377 19.78 4.87 14.82
N ALA A 378 19.17 6.02 14.53
CA ALA A 378 19.92 7.26 14.34
C ALA A 378 20.63 7.74 15.62
N ALA A 379 19.98 7.61 16.78
CA ALA A 379 20.59 7.96 18.06
C ALA A 379 21.79 7.05 18.38
N ALA A 380 21.69 5.75 18.10
CA ALA A 380 22.79 4.81 18.29
C ALA A 380 24.00 5.16 17.40
N ASP A 381 23.78 5.51 16.13
CA ASP A 381 24.85 5.91 15.21
C ASP A 381 25.59 7.16 15.71
N VAL A 382 24.86 8.17 16.19
CA VAL A 382 25.47 9.39 16.75
C VAL A 382 26.23 9.09 18.05
N LEU A 383 25.69 8.22 18.91
CA LEU A 383 26.35 7.78 20.15
C LEU A 383 27.61 6.96 19.87
N GLU A 384 27.58 6.11 18.85
CA GLU A 384 28.76 5.37 18.37
C GLU A 384 29.84 6.35 17.92
N GLN A 385 29.51 7.39 17.16
CA GLN A 385 30.45 8.45 16.79
C GLN A 385 30.98 9.24 17.98
N ALA A 386 30.18 9.40 19.04
CA ALA A 386 30.60 10.03 20.28
C ALA A 386 31.50 9.14 21.18
N GLY A 387 31.77 7.90 20.79
CA GLY A 387 32.53 6.94 21.60
C GLY A 387 31.74 6.36 22.79
N ALA A 388 30.42 6.57 22.82
CA ALA A 388 29.50 6.06 23.84
C ALA A 388 28.92 4.70 23.43
N TYR A 389 29.80 3.73 23.15
CA TYR A 389 29.47 2.44 22.54
C TYR A 389 28.48 1.61 23.37
N GLU A 390 28.58 1.66 24.70
CA GLU A 390 27.69 0.94 25.61
C GLU A 390 26.24 1.42 25.47
N LYS A 391 26.05 2.74 25.38
CA LYS A 391 24.73 3.35 25.19
C LYS A 391 24.19 3.11 23.78
N ALA A 392 25.05 3.14 22.76
CA ALA A 392 24.67 2.79 21.40
C ALA A 392 24.16 1.33 21.32
N LEU A 393 24.87 0.40 21.98
CA LEU A 393 24.48 -1.01 22.01
C LEU A 393 23.16 -1.24 22.75
N GLU A 394 22.92 -0.55 23.85
CA GLU A 394 21.65 -0.60 24.58
C GLU A 394 20.46 -0.20 23.69
N LEU A 395 20.60 0.88 22.92
CA LEU A 395 19.57 1.32 21.98
C LEU A 395 19.35 0.30 20.85
N LEU A 396 20.40 -0.28 20.28
CA LEU A 396 20.27 -1.27 19.20
C LEU A 396 19.63 -2.59 19.67
N ARG A 397 19.84 -2.99 20.93
CA ARG A 397 19.25 -4.22 21.50
C ARG A 397 17.76 -4.11 21.79
N THR A 398 17.19 -2.91 21.72
CA THR A 398 15.75 -2.75 21.94
C THR A 398 14.98 -3.38 20.77
N GLU A 399 14.00 -4.24 21.07
CA GLU A 399 13.28 -5.10 20.09
C GLU A 399 12.59 -4.33 18.93
N ALA A 400 12.49 -3.01 19.01
CA ALA A 400 11.85 -2.16 18.02
C ALA A 400 12.82 -1.40 17.11
N THR A 401 14.14 -1.53 17.31
CA THR A 401 15.12 -0.74 16.54
C THR A 401 15.18 -1.24 15.10
N PHE A 402 15.05 -0.31 14.14
CA PHE A 402 14.90 -0.65 12.72
C PHE A 402 16.25 -0.78 12.03
N GLY A 403 16.40 -1.76 11.14
CA GLY A 403 17.58 -1.92 10.30
C GLY A 403 18.81 -2.51 11.00
N VAL A 404 18.66 -3.02 12.23
CA VAL A 404 19.76 -3.62 12.99
C VAL A 404 20.06 -5.02 12.47
N THR A 405 21.31 -5.27 12.12
CA THR A 405 21.83 -6.60 11.78
C THR A 405 22.65 -7.17 12.94
N PRO A 406 22.82 -8.51 13.04
CA PRO A 406 23.72 -9.10 14.02
C PRO A 406 25.14 -8.52 13.96
N ALA A 407 25.62 -8.17 12.75
CA ALA A 407 26.93 -7.56 12.55
C ALA A 407 27.06 -6.16 13.18
N ASP A 408 25.97 -5.39 13.29
CA ASP A 408 25.99 -4.08 13.95
C ASP A 408 26.21 -4.23 15.46
N LEU A 409 25.61 -5.25 16.08
CA LEU A 409 25.79 -5.55 17.50
C LEU A 409 27.21 -6.05 17.77
N GLU A 410 27.70 -7.00 16.96
CA GLU A 410 29.08 -7.52 17.06
C GLU A 410 30.13 -6.41 16.90
N ARG A 411 29.90 -5.46 15.97
CA ARG A 411 30.77 -4.30 15.77
C ARG A 411 30.90 -3.46 17.04
N LEU A 412 29.78 -3.14 17.69
CA LEU A 412 29.78 -2.33 18.92
C LEU A 412 30.39 -3.09 20.10
N GLU A 413 30.07 -4.37 20.24
CA GLU A 413 30.66 -5.22 21.29
C GLU A 413 32.19 -5.29 21.17
N LYS A 414 32.71 -5.40 19.94
CA LYS A 414 34.14 -5.34 19.68
C LYS A 414 34.75 -4.00 20.08
N LYS A 415 34.11 -2.88 19.72
CA LYS A 415 34.58 -1.53 20.11
C LYS A 415 34.59 -1.31 21.63
N ILE A 416 33.62 -1.87 22.34
CA ILE A 416 33.57 -1.85 23.81
C ILE A 416 34.75 -2.66 24.40
N ALA A 417 34.99 -3.86 23.87
CA ALA A 417 36.09 -4.70 24.31
C ALA A 417 37.46 -4.03 24.06
N GLU A 418 37.64 -3.39 22.91
CA GLU A 418 38.85 -2.64 22.56
C GLU A 418 39.08 -1.41 23.44
N LYS A 419 38.02 -0.75 23.90
CA LYS A 419 38.11 0.43 24.78
C LYS A 419 38.44 0.08 26.24
N ASN A 420 38.08 -1.14 26.67
CA ASN A 420 38.29 -1.62 28.03
C ASN A 420 39.63 -2.34 28.23
N ASN A 421 40.34 -2.64 27.14
CA ASN A 421 41.72 -3.13 27.13
C ASN A 421 42.67 -1.95 26.91
#